data_AF-A0A2W7NMX3-F1
#
_entry.id   AF-A0A2W7NMX3-F1
#
_cell.length_a   1.000
_cell.length_b   1.000
_cell.length_c   1.000
_cell.angle_alpha   90.00
_cell.angle_beta   90.00
_cell.angle_gamma   90.00
#
_symmetry.space_group_name_H-M   'P 1'
#
loop_
_entity.id
_entity.type
_entity.pdbx_description
1 polymer ?
#
loop_
_entity_poly.entity_id
_entity_poly.type
_entity_poly.pdbx_seq_one_letter_code
_entity_poly.pdbx_strand_id
1 'polypeptide(L)'
;MKKTLFYTALLFAGTVLMTGCGKDDEKGETFSDQTVEQHKANLEKDGIAVIQEMEGISNLQAVKAAQAFMELMNNDNANLSATKAMAALASENDTQLPLKVAAALTQSQMEFNEQAGIYTWTPAKNDFVKTTNTGEITYLFPSEGSSTNDLSFTINNLKTSVPSKITEDVYELLKSVTMTVKSNNTAILTFSIIGEYNSNDEPTLLKESLLFTEGYELSNTITNNGSKVSMEQAFKKGTSNIISYYFEVNGNINYNDASNTMEGEDSNMLEQDVVNSTLMYIAVGNFKAEGSININGMLNDMKNNETMITKLYVDEEQANKGTSMLNNYVNLAVKYYDSNDIICKCKFFTDEEYDEWSETTYYSNDMAMEFADGSKVDDSFFGKGFTDFINDVNELVDSINNNYETDLDID
;
A
#
# COMPACT_ATOMS: atom_id res chain seq x y z
N MET A 1 1.65 8.02 32.86
CA MET A 1 1.75 6.72 32.16
C MET A 1 1.21 6.98 30.77
N LYS A 2 2.13 7.40 29.92
CA LYS A 2 2.00 8.10 28.64
C LYS A 2 3.32 7.80 27.92
N LYS A 3 3.32 7.60 26.59
CA LYS A 3 4.42 7.13 25.72
C LYS A 3 4.30 5.69 25.18
N THR A 4 3.10 5.21 24.83
CA THR A 4 2.96 3.85 24.26
C THR A 4 2.23 3.80 22.92
N LEU A 5 1.58 4.87 22.43
CA LEU A 5 0.77 4.77 21.21
C LEU A 5 1.55 5.07 19.90
N PHE A 6 2.56 5.93 19.91
CA PHE A 6 3.35 6.21 18.70
C PHE A 6 4.30 5.06 18.33
N TYR A 7 4.88 4.41 19.36
CA TYR A 7 5.59 3.14 19.18
C TYR A 7 4.69 2.08 18.56
N THR A 8 3.39 2.13 18.87
CA THR A 8 2.39 1.21 18.35
C THR A 8 2.05 1.49 16.89
N ALA A 9 2.16 2.72 16.36
CA ALA A 9 1.86 3.01 14.94
C ALA A 9 2.97 2.56 13.97
N LEU A 10 4.24 2.65 14.38
CA LEU A 10 5.37 2.04 13.65
C LEU A 10 5.46 0.51 13.87
N LEU A 11 4.93 -0.01 14.99
CA LEU A 11 4.73 -1.44 15.23
C LEU A 11 3.43 -2.02 14.64
N PHE A 12 2.39 -1.22 14.32
CA PHE A 12 1.10 -1.72 13.80
C PHE A 12 1.08 -1.97 12.30
N ALA A 13 2.10 -1.52 11.59
CA ALA A 13 2.46 -2.12 10.31
C ALA A 13 3.01 -3.56 10.47
N GLY A 14 3.24 -4.03 11.70
CA GLY A 14 3.77 -5.35 12.05
C GLY A 14 2.85 -6.26 12.89
N THR A 15 1.71 -5.80 13.43
CA THR A 15 0.91 -6.60 14.39
C THR A 15 -0.18 -7.49 13.79
N VAL A 16 -0.28 -7.61 12.46
CA VAL A 16 -1.00 -8.74 11.82
C VAL A 16 -0.03 -9.84 11.33
N LEU A 17 1.27 -9.67 11.53
CA LEU A 17 2.29 -10.57 11.00
C LEU A 17 2.80 -11.55 12.05
N MET A 18 1.91 -12.42 12.53
CA MET A 18 2.32 -13.67 13.20
C MET A 18 1.66 -14.86 12.53
N THR A 19 2.15 -15.23 11.35
CA THR A 19 2.30 -16.64 10.93
C THR A 19 3.43 -16.74 9.91
N GLY A 20 4.55 -17.25 10.40
CA GLY A 20 5.50 -18.12 9.69
C GLY A 20 6.20 -17.52 8.51
N CYS A 21 7.40 -16.94 8.73
CA CYS A 21 8.38 -16.46 7.76
C CYS A 21 9.47 -17.55 7.43
N GLY A 22 10.44 -17.40 6.51
CA GLY A 22 11.14 -18.46 5.77
C GLY A 22 12.13 -18.03 4.67
N LYS A 23 13.24 -18.77 4.57
CA LYS A 23 14.45 -18.44 3.83
C LYS A 23 14.36 -18.79 2.35
N ASP A 24 14.44 -17.75 1.54
CA ASP A 24 15.23 -17.72 0.31
C ASP A 24 15.81 -16.29 0.22
N ASP A 25 17.13 -16.17 0.39
CA ASP A 25 18.03 -15.11 -0.15
C ASP A 25 19.35 -14.94 0.65
N GLU A 26 20.09 -16.04 0.88
CA GLU A 26 21.50 -15.94 1.34
C GLU A 26 22.51 -15.84 0.18
N LYS A 27 22.15 -15.17 -0.92
CA LYS A 27 23.11 -14.86 -2.01
C LYS A 27 23.18 -13.37 -2.27
N GLY A 28 23.99 -12.68 -1.46
CA GLY A 28 24.59 -11.40 -1.84
C GLY A 28 24.22 -10.19 -0.99
N GLU A 29 23.44 -10.34 0.08
CA GLU A 29 23.10 -9.19 0.92
C GLU A 29 24.29 -8.79 1.80
N THR A 30 24.68 -7.53 1.69
CA THR A 30 25.73 -6.92 2.51
C THR A 30 25.12 -5.98 3.53
N PHE A 31 25.67 -6.01 4.75
CA PHE A 31 25.45 -4.91 5.67
C PHE A 31 26.05 -3.63 5.09
N SER A 32 25.37 -2.52 5.32
CA SER A 32 25.89 -1.20 5.01
C SER A 32 27.17 -0.94 5.82
N ASP A 33 28.13 -0.26 5.20
CA ASP A 33 29.37 0.17 5.87
C ASP A 33 29.18 1.36 6.84
N GLN A 34 27.94 1.84 7.00
CA GLN A 34 27.62 2.95 7.88
C GLN A 34 27.55 2.55 9.36
N THR A 35 27.79 3.52 10.23
CA THR A 35 27.63 3.39 11.69
C THR A 35 26.16 3.55 12.11
N VAL A 36 25.83 3.07 13.32
CA VAL A 36 24.50 3.23 13.92
C VAL A 36 24.06 4.70 13.94
N GLU A 37 24.96 5.62 14.30
CA GLU A 37 24.69 7.06 14.33
C GLU A 37 24.44 7.65 12.93
N GLN A 38 25.11 7.13 11.90
CA GLN A 38 24.87 7.54 10.52
C GLN A 38 23.53 7.03 10.00
N HIS A 39 23.17 5.78 10.29
CA HIS A 39 21.84 5.23 9.96
C HIS A 39 20.73 6.07 10.56
N LYS A 40 20.88 6.44 11.82
CA LYS A 40 19.95 7.30 12.54
C LYS A 40 19.81 8.70 11.93
N ALA A 41 20.93 9.35 11.63
CA ALA A 41 20.92 10.66 10.98
C ALA A 41 20.25 10.61 9.59
N ASN A 42 20.48 9.52 8.84
CA ASN A 42 19.83 9.31 7.56
C ASN A 42 18.32 9.09 7.73
N LEU A 43 17.89 8.35 8.76
CA LEU A 43 16.47 8.10 9.04
C LEU A 43 15.71 9.39 9.38
N GLU A 44 16.30 10.23 10.24
CA GLU A 44 15.71 11.54 10.57
C GLU A 44 15.59 12.42 9.32
N LYS A 45 16.67 12.54 8.53
CA LYS A 45 16.70 13.37 7.33
C LYS A 45 15.69 12.90 6.26
N ASP A 46 15.62 11.59 6.00
CA ASP A 46 14.69 11.04 5.02
C ASP A 46 13.25 11.16 5.50
N GLY A 47 12.99 10.95 6.80
CA GLY A 47 11.68 11.14 7.40
C GLY A 47 11.15 12.57 7.18
N ILE A 48 11.99 13.58 7.46
CA ILE A 48 11.67 14.99 7.20
C ILE A 48 11.39 15.22 5.71
N ALA A 49 12.23 14.68 4.83
CA ALA A 49 12.04 14.81 3.39
C ALA A 49 10.70 14.20 2.92
N VAL A 50 10.31 13.04 3.45
CA VAL A 50 9.03 12.40 3.14
C VAL A 50 7.86 13.28 3.56
N ILE A 51 7.89 13.86 4.76
CA ILE A 51 6.82 14.72 5.27
C ILE A 51 6.66 15.96 4.38
N GLN A 52 7.76 16.63 4.05
CA GLN A 52 7.77 17.78 3.13
C GLN A 52 7.16 17.42 1.76
N GLU A 53 7.43 16.20 1.27
CA GLU A 53 6.85 15.73 0.03
C GLU A 53 5.35 15.41 0.14
N MET A 54 4.89 14.93 1.30
CA MET A 54 3.46 14.69 1.58
C MET A 54 2.67 16.00 1.72
N GLU A 55 3.23 17.02 2.35
CA GLU A 55 2.63 18.37 2.43
C GLU A 55 2.46 19.02 1.05
N GLY A 56 3.32 18.66 0.09
CA GLY A 56 3.25 19.15 -1.28
C GLY A 56 2.00 18.68 -2.05
N ILE A 57 1.33 17.60 -1.62
CA ILE A 57 0.25 16.94 -2.36
C ILE A 57 -1.01 17.82 -2.43
N SER A 58 -1.42 18.42 -1.31
CA SER A 58 -2.60 19.30 -1.27
C SER A 58 -2.44 20.53 -2.18
N ASN A 59 -1.20 20.89 -2.51
CA ASN A 59 -0.88 22.04 -3.35
C ASN A 59 -0.86 21.75 -4.85
N LEU A 60 -1.03 20.49 -5.26
CA LEU A 60 -1.00 20.07 -6.67
C LEU A 60 -2.10 20.74 -7.48
N GLN A 61 -1.79 21.13 -8.72
CA GLN A 61 -2.78 21.79 -9.60
C GLN A 61 -3.98 20.89 -9.87
N ALA A 62 -3.76 19.57 -9.95
CA ALA A 62 -4.81 18.60 -10.17
C ALA A 62 -5.80 18.51 -9.01
N VAL A 63 -5.33 18.62 -7.76
CA VAL A 63 -6.19 18.62 -6.56
C VAL A 63 -7.06 19.89 -6.57
N LYS A 64 -6.47 21.06 -6.84
CA LYS A 64 -7.20 22.32 -6.97
C LYS A 64 -8.23 22.29 -8.11
N ALA A 65 -7.88 21.68 -9.24
CA ALA A 65 -8.82 21.48 -10.33
C ALA A 65 -9.97 20.52 -9.95
N ALA A 66 -9.69 19.48 -9.15
CA ALA A 66 -10.71 18.58 -8.63
C ALA A 66 -11.66 19.28 -7.65
N GLN A 67 -11.14 20.11 -6.73
CA GLN A 67 -11.92 20.94 -5.83
C GLN A 67 -12.83 21.90 -6.60
N ALA A 68 -12.27 22.67 -7.55
CA ALA A 68 -13.04 23.59 -8.40
C ALA A 68 -14.15 22.85 -9.19
N PHE A 69 -13.88 21.63 -9.66
CA PHE A 69 -14.92 20.82 -10.30
C PHE A 69 -16.03 20.45 -9.31
N MET A 70 -15.68 19.99 -8.11
CA MET A 70 -16.64 19.55 -7.10
C MET A 70 -17.54 20.69 -6.60
N GLU A 71 -17.04 21.93 -6.52
CA GLU A 71 -17.84 23.12 -6.18
C GLU A 71 -18.94 23.43 -7.22
N LEU A 72 -18.70 23.09 -8.48
CA LEU A 72 -19.65 23.32 -9.58
C LEU A 72 -20.66 22.18 -9.72
N MET A 73 -20.45 21.06 -9.04
CA MET A 73 -21.31 19.89 -9.09
C MET A 73 -22.42 20.00 -8.01
N ASN A 74 -23.68 20.13 -8.45
CA ASN A 74 -24.83 19.96 -7.55
C ASN A 74 -25.09 18.46 -7.27
N ASN A 75 -25.58 18.15 -6.06
CA ASN A 75 -25.83 16.78 -5.56
C ASN A 75 -26.65 15.86 -6.50
N ASP A 76 -27.50 16.41 -7.37
CA ASP A 76 -28.34 15.62 -8.28
C ASP A 76 -27.55 14.92 -9.41
N ASN A 77 -26.34 15.39 -9.74
CA ASN A 77 -25.46 14.81 -10.77
C ASN A 77 -24.34 13.92 -10.19
N ALA A 78 -24.33 13.68 -8.87
CA ALA A 78 -23.25 13.02 -8.11
C ALA A 78 -23.09 11.50 -8.38
N ASN A 79 -23.92 10.91 -9.24
CA ASN A 79 -23.90 9.48 -9.52
C ASN A 79 -23.10 9.07 -10.77
N LEU A 80 -22.57 10.03 -11.53
CA LEU A 80 -21.75 9.73 -12.71
C LEU A 80 -20.34 9.30 -12.28
N SER A 81 -19.76 8.29 -12.94
CA SER A 81 -18.39 7.79 -12.67
C SER A 81 -17.34 8.90 -12.70
N ALA A 82 -17.48 9.84 -13.63
CA ALA A 82 -16.71 11.08 -13.72
C ALA A 82 -16.67 11.87 -12.42
N THR A 83 -17.82 12.02 -11.78
CA THR A 83 -17.96 12.81 -10.55
C THR A 83 -17.37 12.09 -9.35
N LYS A 84 -17.49 10.77 -9.29
CA LYS A 84 -16.85 9.95 -8.25
C LYS A 84 -15.33 9.96 -8.36
N ALA A 85 -14.79 9.92 -9.59
CA ALA A 85 -13.35 9.98 -9.82
C ALA A 85 -12.78 11.35 -9.41
N MET A 86 -13.46 12.44 -9.75
CA MET A 86 -13.06 13.78 -9.31
C MET A 86 -13.26 13.99 -7.82
N ALA A 87 -14.30 13.41 -7.22
CA ALA A 87 -14.49 13.43 -5.76
C ALA A 87 -13.36 12.68 -5.04
N ALA A 88 -12.90 11.54 -5.59
CA ALA A 88 -11.75 10.83 -5.05
C ALA A 88 -10.47 11.67 -5.15
N LEU A 89 -10.25 12.37 -6.26
CA LEU A 89 -9.10 13.30 -6.40
C LEU A 89 -9.19 14.53 -5.50
N ALA A 90 -10.40 15.02 -5.26
CA ALA A 90 -10.65 16.13 -4.35
C ALA A 90 -10.58 15.71 -2.88
N SER A 91 -10.75 14.41 -2.57
CA SER A 91 -10.51 13.88 -1.24
C SER A 91 -8.99 13.81 -1.01
N GLU A 92 -8.49 14.76 -0.23
CA GLU A 92 -7.07 14.89 0.05
C GLU A 92 -6.57 13.78 1.01
N ASN A 93 -5.30 13.39 0.85
CA ASN A 93 -4.55 12.50 1.74
C ASN A 93 -4.99 11.03 1.86
N ASP A 94 -5.46 10.41 0.78
CA ASP A 94 -5.68 8.95 0.77
C ASP A 94 -4.60 8.21 -0.02
N THR A 95 -3.83 7.36 0.65
CA THR A 95 -2.89 6.41 0.00
C THR A 95 -3.62 5.41 -0.91
N GLN A 96 -4.93 5.25 -0.76
CA GLN A 96 -5.79 4.43 -1.61
C GLN A 96 -6.38 5.21 -2.80
N LEU A 97 -5.91 6.42 -3.08
CA LEU A 97 -6.42 7.26 -4.17
C LEU A 97 -6.55 6.56 -5.55
N PRO A 98 -5.60 5.75 -6.04
CA PRO A 98 -5.73 5.07 -7.34
C PRO A 98 -6.84 4.05 -7.31
N LEU A 99 -6.98 3.32 -6.20
CA LEU A 99 -8.04 2.32 -6.00
C LEU A 99 -9.41 2.99 -5.96
N LYS A 100 -9.52 4.14 -5.28
CA LYS A 100 -10.76 4.94 -5.25
C LYS A 100 -11.12 5.48 -6.63
N VAL A 101 -10.15 6.02 -7.37
CA VAL A 101 -10.34 6.50 -8.74
C VAL A 101 -10.69 5.34 -9.68
N ALA A 102 -10.05 4.18 -9.52
CA ALA A 102 -10.33 2.98 -10.29
C ALA A 102 -11.75 2.47 -10.04
N ALA A 103 -12.13 2.28 -8.77
CA ALA A 103 -13.47 1.88 -8.35
C ALA A 103 -14.54 2.89 -8.79
N ALA A 104 -14.22 4.18 -8.85
CA ALA A 104 -15.13 5.19 -9.39
C ALA A 104 -15.37 5.04 -10.91
N LEU A 105 -14.43 4.42 -11.63
CA LEU A 105 -14.44 4.24 -13.08
C LEU A 105 -14.90 2.84 -13.51
N THR A 106 -15.26 1.95 -12.58
CA THR A 106 -15.87 0.66 -12.90
C THR A 106 -17.30 0.86 -13.37
N GLN A 107 -17.49 1.04 -14.67
CA GLN A 107 -18.80 1.06 -15.32
C GLN A 107 -18.77 0.23 -16.59
N SER A 108 -19.93 -0.27 -17.01
CA SER A 108 -20.04 -1.03 -18.26
C SER A 108 -19.72 -0.16 -19.47
N GLN A 109 -19.28 -0.79 -20.56
CA GLN A 109 -19.06 -0.11 -21.83
C GLN A 109 -20.35 0.55 -22.34
N MET A 110 -21.51 -0.05 -22.07
CA MET A 110 -22.82 0.48 -22.44
C MET A 110 -23.13 1.79 -21.70
N GLU A 111 -23.01 1.80 -20.37
CA GLU A 111 -23.24 3.00 -19.54
C GLU A 111 -22.27 4.13 -19.92
N PHE A 112 -21.01 3.79 -20.21
CA PHE A 112 -20.05 4.78 -20.71
C PHE A 112 -20.48 5.41 -22.02
N ASN A 113 -20.95 4.60 -22.97
CA ASN A 113 -21.38 5.09 -24.27
C ASN A 113 -22.65 5.97 -24.16
N GLU A 114 -23.55 5.68 -23.23
CA GLU A 114 -24.73 6.52 -22.95
C GLU A 114 -24.35 7.87 -22.32
N GLN A 115 -23.36 7.85 -21.43
CA GLN A 115 -22.86 9.05 -20.77
C GLN A 115 -21.90 9.87 -21.63
N ALA A 116 -21.33 9.31 -22.70
CA ALA A 116 -20.40 9.99 -23.60
C ALA A 116 -20.95 11.34 -24.11
N GLY A 117 -20.09 12.35 -24.13
CA GLY A 117 -20.45 13.72 -24.44
C GLY A 117 -19.47 14.75 -23.90
N ILE A 118 -19.56 15.97 -24.42
CA ILE A 118 -18.81 17.12 -23.93
C ILE A 118 -19.77 18.00 -23.12
N TYR A 119 -19.50 18.11 -21.82
CA TYR A 119 -20.24 18.84 -20.82
C TYR A 119 -19.57 20.19 -20.58
N THR A 120 -20.18 21.28 -21.00
CA THR A 120 -19.59 22.62 -20.87
C THR A 120 -20.31 23.40 -19.77
N TRP A 121 -19.57 23.81 -18.73
CA TRP A 121 -20.12 24.66 -17.68
C TRP A 121 -20.65 25.96 -18.27
N THR A 122 -21.88 26.32 -17.92
CA THR A 122 -22.51 27.57 -18.36
C THR A 122 -23.00 28.35 -17.14
N PRO A 123 -22.31 29.45 -16.74
CA PRO A 123 -22.70 30.24 -15.58
C PRO A 123 -24.14 30.75 -15.63
N ALA A 124 -24.66 31.06 -16.84
CA ALA A 124 -26.03 31.53 -17.02
C ALA A 124 -27.11 30.49 -16.65
N LYS A 125 -26.75 29.19 -16.66
CA LYS A 125 -27.64 28.09 -16.28
C LYS A 125 -27.28 27.49 -14.92
N ASN A 126 -26.13 27.86 -14.37
CA ASN A 126 -25.52 27.23 -13.20
C ASN A 126 -25.48 25.69 -13.36
N ASP A 127 -25.13 25.23 -14.57
CA ASP A 127 -25.16 23.82 -14.93
C ASP A 127 -24.26 23.52 -16.14
N PHE A 128 -23.96 22.25 -16.33
CA PHE A 128 -23.24 21.72 -17.47
C PHE A 128 -24.18 21.44 -18.65
N VAL A 129 -23.88 22.03 -19.81
CA VAL A 129 -24.61 21.77 -21.05
C VAL A 129 -23.90 20.67 -21.83
N LYS A 130 -24.57 19.52 -21.99
CA LYS A 130 -24.07 18.39 -22.80
C LYS A 130 -24.21 18.68 -24.30
N THR A 131 -23.14 18.42 -25.04
CA THR A 131 -23.14 18.26 -26.50
C THR A 131 -22.73 16.84 -26.85
N THR A 132 -23.33 16.26 -27.88
CA THR A 132 -23.10 14.86 -28.24
C THR A 132 -21.67 14.66 -28.73
N ASN A 133 -20.98 13.68 -28.15
CA ASN A 133 -19.70 13.15 -28.63
C ASN A 133 -19.74 11.62 -28.51
N THR A 134 -19.01 10.92 -29.37
CA THR A 134 -18.89 9.46 -29.34
C THR A 134 -17.49 9.07 -28.86
N GLY A 135 -17.41 8.38 -27.73
CA GLY A 135 -16.16 7.72 -27.28
C GLY A 135 -15.39 8.40 -26.15
N GLU A 136 -15.87 9.53 -25.63
CA GLU A 136 -15.30 10.16 -24.43
C GLU A 136 -16.36 10.90 -23.60
N ILE A 137 -16.07 11.06 -22.31
CA ILE A 137 -16.79 11.93 -21.39
C ILE A 137 -15.83 13.08 -21.06
N THR A 138 -16.17 14.31 -21.47
CA THR A 138 -15.32 15.49 -21.24
C THR A 138 -16.11 16.57 -20.53
N TYR A 139 -15.62 17.06 -19.40
CA TYR A 139 -16.13 18.24 -18.71
C TYR A 139 -15.21 19.42 -18.95
N LEU A 140 -15.77 20.56 -19.34
CA LEU A 140 -15.08 21.84 -19.50
C LEU A 140 -15.62 22.81 -18.46
N PHE A 141 -14.76 23.31 -17.59
CA PHE A 141 -15.16 24.12 -16.43
C PHE A 141 -14.11 25.18 -16.08
N PRO A 142 -14.49 26.27 -15.41
CA PRO A 142 -13.55 27.30 -15.00
C PRO A 142 -12.74 26.85 -13.78
N SER A 143 -11.49 27.30 -13.69
CA SER A 143 -10.76 27.37 -12.43
C SER A 143 -11.37 28.42 -11.49
N GLU A 144 -11.03 28.35 -10.20
CA GLU A 144 -11.49 29.33 -9.22
C GLU A 144 -11.16 30.78 -9.66
N GLY A 145 -12.18 31.64 -9.67
CA GLY A 145 -12.04 33.05 -10.10
C GLY A 145 -11.96 33.27 -11.61
N SER A 146 -11.96 32.22 -12.44
CA SER A 146 -11.97 32.31 -13.91
C SER A 146 -13.38 32.50 -14.47
N SER A 147 -13.53 33.33 -15.51
CA SER A 147 -14.78 33.48 -16.26
C SER A 147 -14.84 32.61 -17.52
N THR A 148 -13.80 31.82 -17.79
CA THR A 148 -13.65 30.97 -18.97
C THR A 148 -13.42 29.53 -18.56
N ASN A 149 -13.86 28.56 -19.36
CA ASN A 149 -13.63 27.15 -19.08
C ASN A 149 -12.18 26.76 -19.47
N ASP A 150 -11.24 27.08 -18.60
CA ASP A 150 -9.80 26.86 -18.77
C ASP A 150 -9.33 25.49 -18.24
N LEU A 151 -10.19 24.75 -17.54
CA LEU A 151 -9.95 23.39 -17.09
C LEU A 151 -10.75 22.38 -17.92
N SER A 152 -10.17 21.20 -18.11
CA SER A 152 -10.88 20.05 -18.67
C SER A 152 -10.61 18.77 -17.92
N PHE A 153 -11.65 17.98 -17.69
CA PHE A 153 -11.58 16.61 -17.19
C PHE A 153 -12.12 15.66 -18.27
N THR A 154 -11.31 14.71 -18.73
CA THR A 154 -11.69 13.78 -19.80
C THR A 154 -11.49 12.34 -19.34
N ILE A 155 -12.50 11.50 -19.55
CA ILE A 155 -12.38 10.04 -19.50
C ILE A 155 -12.53 9.49 -20.91
N ASN A 156 -11.59 8.66 -21.35
CA ASN A 156 -11.60 8.01 -22.64
C ASN A 156 -10.94 6.62 -22.58
N ASN A 157 -10.90 5.95 -23.74
CA ASN A 157 -10.26 4.63 -23.89
C ASN A 157 -10.79 3.58 -22.88
N LEU A 158 -12.05 3.70 -22.44
CA LEU A 158 -12.71 2.64 -21.69
C LEU A 158 -12.81 1.41 -22.60
N LYS A 159 -12.27 0.30 -22.15
CA LYS A 159 -12.40 -1.02 -22.76
C LYS A 159 -12.65 -2.03 -21.68
N THR A 160 -13.65 -2.87 -21.90
CA THR A 160 -14.00 -3.96 -20.98
C THR A 160 -13.98 -5.32 -21.71
N SER A 161 -14.01 -6.42 -20.97
CA SER A 161 -14.25 -7.76 -21.52
C SER A 161 -15.75 -8.02 -21.70
N VAL A 162 -16.07 -9.09 -22.45
CA VAL A 162 -17.38 -9.74 -22.37
C VAL A 162 -17.62 -10.30 -20.95
N PRO A 163 -18.87 -10.65 -20.58
CA PRO A 163 -19.24 -11.08 -19.24
C PRO A 163 -18.26 -12.11 -18.65
N SER A 164 -17.69 -11.80 -17.49
CA SER A 164 -16.83 -12.71 -16.74
C SER A 164 -17.56 -14.00 -16.39
N LYS A 165 -16.83 -15.12 -16.43
CA LYS A 165 -17.34 -16.43 -15.99
C LYS A 165 -17.06 -16.74 -14.51
N ILE A 166 -16.36 -15.84 -13.81
CA ILE A 166 -15.91 -16.07 -12.42
C ILE A 166 -17.05 -15.95 -11.43
N THR A 167 -18.01 -15.06 -11.68
CA THR A 167 -19.16 -14.80 -10.80
C THR A 167 -20.46 -15.22 -11.48
N GLU A 168 -21.48 -15.58 -10.69
CA GLU A 168 -22.84 -15.80 -11.22
C GLU A 168 -23.44 -14.52 -11.85
N ASP A 169 -22.92 -13.36 -11.45
CA ASP A 169 -23.24 -12.06 -12.04
C ASP A 169 -22.43 -11.78 -13.31
N VAL A 170 -23.10 -11.18 -14.30
CA VAL A 170 -22.47 -10.66 -15.53
C VAL A 170 -21.71 -9.38 -15.20
N TYR A 171 -20.42 -9.50 -14.88
CA TYR A 171 -19.50 -8.37 -14.74
C TYR A 171 -18.58 -8.25 -15.96
N GLU A 172 -18.49 -7.05 -16.53
CA GLU A 172 -17.47 -6.74 -17.54
C GLU A 172 -16.14 -6.42 -16.84
N LEU A 173 -15.05 -7.08 -17.23
CA LEU A 173 -13.73 -6.83 -16.64
C LEU A 173 -13.03 -5.66 -17.30
N LEU A 174 -12.51 -4.74 -16.51
CA LEU A 174 -11.87 -3.52 -17.01
C LEU A 174 -10.49 -3.81 -17.62
N LYS A 175 -10.33 -3.57 -18.93
CA LYS A 175 -9.06 -3.76 -19.63
C LYS A 175 -8.25 -2.49 -19.75
N SER A 176 -8.91 -1.36 -19.98
CA SER A 176 -8.26 -0.06 -19.96
C SER A 176 -9.26 1.05 -19.69
N VAL A 177 -8.78 2.11 -19.05
CA VAL A 177 -9.41 3.42 -19.03
C VAL A 177 -8.31 4.45 -18.87
N THR A 178 -8.52 5.64 -19.45
CA THR A 178 -7.63 6.77 -19.24
C THR A 178 -8.46 7.97 -18.83
N MET A 179 -8.00 8.65 -17.80
CA MET A 179 -8.58 9.90 -17.34
C MET A 179 -7.50 10.98 -17.34
N THR A 180 -7.84 12.18 -17.79
CA THR A 180 -6.88 13.29 -17.91
C THR A 180 -7.52 14.57 -17.40
N VAL A 181 -6.81 15.27 -16.52
CA VAL A 181 -7.13 16.65 -16.14
C VAL A 181 -6.15 17.57 -16.85
N LYS A 182 -6.65 18.65 -17.45
CA LYS A 182 -5.83 19.67 -18.11
C LYS A 182 -6.17 21.06 -17.59
N SER A 183 -5.15 21.92 -17.54
CA SER A 183 -5.28 23.37 -17.45
C SER A 183 -4.73 24.01 -18.71
N ASN A 184 -5.52 24.84 -19.38
CA ASN A 184 -5.15 25.54 -20.61
C ASN A 184 -4.54 24.59 -21.68
N ASN A 185 -5.18 23.43 -21.89
CA ASN A 185 -4.74 22.33 -22.76
C ASN A 185 -3.45 21.58 -22.36
N THR A 186 -2.77 21.96 -21.28
CA THR A 186 -1.65 21.19 -20.72
C THR A 186 -2.20 20.18 -19.71
N ALA A 187 -1.88 18.89 -19.88
CA ALA A 187 -2.23 17.87 -18.89
C ALA A 187 -1.51 18.17 -17.57
N ILE A 188 -2.25 18.13 -16.46
CA ILE A 188 -1.74 18.31 -15.09
C ILE A 188 -1.88 17.02 -14.27
N LEU A 189 -2.77 16.12 -14.70
CA LEU A 189 -2.93 14.78 -14.17
C LEU A 189 -3.31 13.80 -15.28
N THR A 190 -2.71 12.61 -15.25
CA THR A 190 -3.15 11.47 -16.05
C THR A 190 -3.34 10.25 -15.15
N PHE A 191 -4.52 9.66 -15.19
CA PHE A 191 -4.81 8.36 -14.63
C PHE A 191 -4.90 7.31 -15.73
N SER A 192 -4.40 6.11 -15.50
CA SER A 192 -4.55 4.97 -16.41
C SER A 192 -4.70 3.66 -15.69
N ILE A 193 -5.57 2.79 -16.23
CA ILE A 193 -5.67 1.37 -15.86
C ILE A 193 -5.27 0.51 -17.05
N ILE A 194 -4.56 -0.58 -16.76
CA ILE A 194 -4.30 -1.69 -17.68
C ILE A 194 -4.68 -2.98 -16.95
N GLY A 195 -5.66 -3.71 -17.50
CA GLY A 195 -6.11 -5.01 -17.02
C GLY A 195 -5.88 -6.09 -18.07
N GLU A 196 -5.14 -7.13 -17.69
CA GLU A 196 -4.91 -8.33 -18.49
C GLU A 196 -5.42 -9.54 -17.71
N TYR A 197 -6.06 -10.47 -18.45
CA TYR A 197 -6.76 -11.62 -17.88
C TYR A 197 -6.43 -12.87 -18.69
N ASN A 198 -6.36 -14.02 -18.02
CA ASN A 198 -6.16 -15.30 -18.68
C ASN A 198 -7.47 -15.84 -19.30
N SER A 199 -7.45 -17.07 -19.84
CA SER A 199 -8.62 -17.69 -20.47
C SER A 199 -9.75 -18.06 -19.50
N ASN A 200 -9.47 -18.07 -18.20
CA ASN A 200 -10.42 -18.29 -17.12
C ASN A 200 -10.92 -16.97 -16.52
N ASP A 201 -10.61 -15.84 -17.18
CA ASP A 201 -10.94 -14.49 -16.76
C ASP A 201 -10.23 -14.03 -15.46
N GLU A 202 -9.22 -14.77 -14.98
CA GLU A 202 -8.45 -14.40 -13.79
C GLU A 202 -7.42 -13.31 -14.15
N PRO A 203 -7.22 -12.29 -13.28
CA PRO A 203 -6.29 -11.20 -13.56
C PRO A 203 -4.86 -11.72 -13.57
N THR A 204 -4.14 -11.50 -14.67
CA THR A 204 -2.69 -11.76 -14.77
C THR A 204 -1.86 -10.50 -14.54
N LEU A 205 -2.44 -9.35 -14.86
CA LEU A 205 -1.89 -8.03 -14.59
C LEU A 205 -3.04 -7.06 -14.34
N LEU A 206 -2.99 -6.32 -13.24
CA LEU A 206 -3.77 -5.11 -13.05
C LEU A 206 -2.79 -4.00 -12.69
N LYS A 207 -2.68 -2.97 -13.51
CA LYS A 207 -1.83 -1.81 -13.26
C LYS A 207 -2.66 -0.53 -13.28
N GLU A 208 -2.54 0.25 -12.23
CA GLU A 208 -3.14 1.55 -12.04
C GLU A 208 -2.01 2.58 -11.85
N SER A 209 -2.15 3.77 -12.43
CA SER A 209 -1.15 4.83 -12.29
C SER A 209 -1.83 6.20 -12.35
N LEU A 210 -1.50 7.07 -11.40
CA LEU A 210 -1.79 8.50 -11.36
C LEU A 210 -0.47 9.26 -11.52
N LEU A 211 -0.35 10.01 -12.61
CA LEU A 211 0.83 10.79 -12.95
C LEU A 211 0.51 12.28 -12.89
N PHE A 212 1.21 13.00 -12.03
CA PHE A 212 1.10 14.46 -11.89
C PHE A 212 2.27 15.14 -12.62
N THR A 213 2.01 16.29 -13.23
CA THR A 213 3.07 17.04 -13.93
C THR A 213 4.22 17.51 -13.06
N GLU A 214 3.94 17.69 -11.78
CA GLU A 214 4.87 18.11 -10.73
C GLU A 214 5.85 16.99 -10.35
N GLY A 215 5.75 15.83 -10.99
CA GLY A 215 6.67 14.70 -10.86
C GLY A 215 6.21 13.62 -9.88
N TYR A 216 5.05 13.80 -9.25
CA TYR A 216 4.46 12.78 -8.39
C TYR A 216 3.84 11.65 -9.23
N GLU A 217 4.04 10.43 -8.76
CA GLU A 217 3.42 9.22 -9.31
C GLU A 217 2.88 8.38 -8.18
N LEU A 218 1.61 7.98 -8.29
CA LEU A 218 1.01 6.97 -7.43
C LEU A 218 0.56 5.80 -8.30
N SER A 219 1.10 4.62 -8.04
CA SER A 219 0.86 3.43 -8.85
C SER A 219 0.52 2.23 -7.99
N ASN A 220 -0.33 1.36 -8.52
CA ASN A 220 -0.68 0.08 -7.93
C ASN A 220 -0.56 -1.00 -9.01
N THR A 221 0.10 -2.11 -8.72
CA THR A 221 0.35 -3.19 -9.67
C THR A 221 0.11 -4.52 -8.99
N ILE A 222 -0.82 -5.30 -9.54
CA ILE A 222 -1.06 -6.69 -9.17
C ILE A 222 -0.61 -7.56 -10.33
N THR A 223 0.17 -8.60 -10.06
CA THR A 223 0.54 -9.62 -11.05
C THR A 223 0.21 -11.01 -10.54
N ASN A 224 -0.18 -11.89 -11.46
CA ASN A 224 -0.41 -13.29 -11.18
C ASN A 224 0.04 -14.14 -12.38
N ASN A 225 0.89 -15.13 -12.14
CA ASN A 225 1.30 -16.10 -13.17
C ASN A 225 0.97 -17.56 -12.79
N GLY A 226 0.11 -17.77 -11.80
CA GLY A 226 -0.28 -19.09 -11.26
C GLY A 226 0.71 -19.68 -10.26
N SER A 227 2.01 -19.37 -10.40
CA SER A 227 3.05 -19.76 -9.44
C SER A 227 3.39 -18.67 -8.41
N LYS A 228 2.98 -17.44 -8.71
CA LYS A 228 3.32 -16.24 -7.96
C LYS A 228 2.24 -15.20 -8.12
N VAL A 229 1.80 -14.65 -7.00
CA VAL A 229 0.96 -13.46 -6.93
C VAL A 229 1.76 -12.36 -6.25
N SER A 230 1.78 -11.17 -6.82
CA SER A 230 2.35 -10.01 -6.13
C SER A 230 1.50 -8.77 -6.29
N MET A 231 1.58 -7.90 -5.29
CA MET A 231 0.96 -6.58 -5.23
C MET A 231 2.03 -5.57 -4.84
N GLU A 232 2.15 -4.49 -5.61
CA GLU A 232 3.01 -3.35 -5.32
C GLU A 232 2.16 -2.08 -5.39
N GLN A 233 2.22 -1.22 -4.37
CA GLN A 233 1.87 0.18 -4.55
C GLN A 233 3.07 1.04 -4.24
N ALA A 234 3.25 2.06 -5.04
CA ALA A 234 4.33 3.01 -4.91
C ALA A 234 3.82 4.43 -5.08
N PHE A 235 4.14 5.28 -4.11
CA PHE A 235 4.03 6.71 -4.18
C PHE A 235 5.43 7.33 -4.26
N LYS A 236 5.71 8.02 -5.35
CA LYS A 236 7.04 8.48 -5.73
C LYS A 236 7.01 9.92 -6.21
N LYS A 237 8.16 10.61 -6.13
CA LYS A 237 8.41 11.86 -6.85
C LYS A 237 9.69 11.72 -7.67
N GLY A 238 9.54 11.72 -9.00
CA GLY A 238 10.63 11.33 -9.90
C GLY A 238 11.11 9.93 -9.56
N THR A 239 12.39 9.78 -9.20
CA THR A 239 12.97 8.49 -8.81
C THR A 239 12.93 8.24 -7.30
N SER A 240 12.56 9.23 -6.50
CA SER A 240 12.56 9.12 -5.04
C SER A 240 11.30 8.43 -4.54
N ASN A 241 11.47 7.43 -3.69
CA ASN A 241 10.37 6.81 -2.96
C ASN A 241 9.87 7.77 -1.87
N ILE A 242 8.55 7.93 -1.78
CA ILE A 242 7.90 8.58 -0.64
C ILE A 242 7.41 7.47 0.28
N ILE A 243 6.46 6.66 -0.21
CA ILE A 243 5.94 5.48 0.47
C ILE A 243 5.73 4.38 -0.57
N SER A 244 6.15 3.15 -0.28
CA SER A 244 5.81 1.98 -1.09
C SER A 244 5.49 0.79 -0.20
N TYR A 245 4.65 -0.10 -0.71
CA TYR A 245 4.43 -1.41 -0.13
C TYR A 245 4.48 -2.48 -1.20
N TYR A 246 4.91 -3.65 -0.79
CA TYR A 246 5.00 -4.81 -1.65
C TYR A 246 4.63 -6.06 -0.88
N PHE A 247 3.93 -6.94 -1.55
CA PHE A 247 3.56 -8.25 -1.07
C PHE A 247 3.71 -9.24 -2.23
N GLU A 248 4.32 -10.38 -1.96
CA GLU A 248 4.48 -11.49 -2.88
C GLU A 248 4.16 -12.78 -2.16
N VAL A 249 3.46 -13.67 -2.85
CA VAL A 249 3.22 -15.05 -2.45
C VAL A 249 3.69 -15.93 -3.60
N ASN A 250 4.57 -16.87 -3.30
CA ASN A 250 4.96 -17.93 -4.21
C ASN A 250 4.31 -19.24 -3.76
N GLY A 251 3.84 -20.04 -4.72
CA GLY A 251 3.01 -21.19 -4.39
C GLY A 251 2.41 -21.87 -5.62
N ASN A 252 1.48 -22.79 -5.40
CA ASN A 252 0.58 -23.28 -6.44
C ASN A 252 -0.75 -22.56 -6.30
N ILE A 253 -0.79 -21.31 -6.76
CA ILE A 253 -1.89 -20.38 -6.48
C ILE A 253 -2.91 -20.49 -7.61
N ASN A 254 -3.84 -21.43 -7.45
CA ASN A 254 -4.99 -21.60 -8.33
C ASN A 254 -6.23 -21.02 -7.65
N TYR A 255 -7.04 -20.26 -8.40
CA TYR A 255 -8.26 -19.64 -7.90
C TYR A 255 -9.24 -20.65 -7.32
N ASN A 256 -9.40 -21.82 -7.95
CA ASN A 256 -10.33 -22.85 -7.46
C ASN A 256 -9.91 -23.38 -6.09
N ASP A 257 -8.61 -23.61 -5.89
CA ASP A 257 -8.08 -24.14 -4.63
C ASP A 257 -8.21 -23.08 -3.51
N ALA A 258 -7.98 -21.80 -3.84
CA ALA A 258 -8.22 -20.69 -2.92
C ALA A 258 -9.71 -20.53 -2.57
N SER A 259 -10.61 -20.58 -3.56
CA SER A 259 -12.07 -20.45 -3.37
C SER A 259 -12.62 -21.57 -2.49
N ASN A 260 -12.26 -22.82 -2.77
CA ASN A 260 -12.70 -23.99 -1.99
C ASN A 260 -12.24 -23.91 -0.53
N THR A 261 -11.05 -23.33 -0.29
CA THR A 261 -10.54 -23.12 1.08
C THR A 261 -11.27 -21.99 1.80
N MET A 262 -11.61 -20.90 1.10
CA MET A 262 -12.35 -19.77 1.67
C MET A 262 -13.82 -20.11 1.96
N GLU A 263 -14.42 -21.00 1.18
CA GLU A 263 -15.79 -21.51 1.38
C GLU A 263 -15.89 -22.59 2.46
N GLY A 264 -14.76 -22.97 3.07
CA GLY A 264 -14.71 -23.87 4.22
C GLY A 264 -14.93 -25.34 3.88
N GLU A 265 -14.78 -25.73 2.60
CA GLU A 265 -14.92 -27.13 2.17
C GLU A 265 -13.64 -27.96 2.41
N ASP A 266 -12.47 -27.32 2.57
CA ASP A 266 -11.22 -27.96 2.98
C ASP A 266 -10.41 -27.12 3.99
N SER A 267 -9.53 -27.79 4.74
CA SER A 267 -8.72 -27.24 5.82
C SER A 267 -7.72 -26.17 5.36
N ASN A 268 -7.30 -25.32 6.30
CA ASN A 268 -6.30 -24.24 6.24
C ASN A 268 -5.40 -24.26 4.97
N MET A 269 -5.28 -23.14 4.25
CA MET A 269 -4.43 -23.00 3.04
C MET A 269 -2.98 -23.49 3.25
N LEU A 270 -2.48 -23.44 4.50
CA LEU A 270 -1.17 -23.95 4.89
C LEU A 270 -1.08 -25.49 4.84
N GLU A 271 -2.18 -26.21 5.04
CA GLU A 271 -2.22 -27.68 4.98
C GLU A 271 -2.28 -28.22 3.54
N GLN A 272 -2.70 -27.39 2.59
CA GLN A 272 -2.85 -27.77 1.18
C GLN A 272 -1.58 -27.51 0.34
N ASP A 273 -0.46 -27.11 0.96
CA ASP A 273 0.79 -26.74 0.30
C ASP A 273 0.60 -25.68 -0.82
N VAL A 274 -0.45 -24.85 -0.71
CA VAL A 274 -0.79 -23.80 -1.70
C VAL A 274 0.22 -22.66 -1.64
N VAL A 275 0.71 -22.32 -0.45
CA VAL A 275 1.69 -21.25 -0.22
C VAL A 275 3.04 -21.84 0.17
N ASN A 276 4.06 -21.57 -0.65
CA ASN A 276 5.43 -22.00 -0.40
C ASN A 276 6.22 -20.96 0.37
N SER A 277 6.15 -19.71 -0.08
CA SER A 277 6.90 -18.59 0.45
C SER A 277 6.12 -17.30 0.28
N THR A 278 6.43 -16.30 1.10
CA THR A 278 5.89 -14.95 0.96
C THR A 278 7.01 -13.93 1.16
N LEU A 279 6.90 -12.76 0.57
CA LEU A 279 7.82 -11.66 0.80
C LEU A 279 6.98 -10.40 0.93
N MET A 280 7.30 -9.57 1.90
CA MET A 280 6.67 -8.27 2.01
C MET A 280 7.67 -7.21 2.38
N TYR A 281 7.43 -6.00 1.90
CA TYR A 281 8.10 -4.83 2.45
C TYR A 281 7.17 -3.64 2.56
N ILE A 282 7.49 -2.77 3.50
CA ILE A 282 7.00 -1.40 3.57
C ILE A 282 8.23 -0.51 3.52
N ALA A 283 8.19 0.50 2.66
CA ALA A 283 9.27 1.45 2.48
C ALA A 283 8.77 2.89 2.64
N VAL A 284 9.51 3.68 3.39
CA VAL A 284 9.26 5.11 3.63
C VAL A 284 10.56 5.85 3.37
N GLY A 285 10.56 6.78 2.42
CA GLY A 285 11.80 7.42 1.96
C GLY A 285 12.77 6.35 1.41
N ASN A 286 14.04 6.43 1.79
CA ASN A 286 15.02 5.41 1.44
C ASN A 286 15.10 4.25 2.44
N PHE A 287 14.16 4.09 3.36
CA PHE A 287 14.17 2.99 4.33
C PHE A 287 13.13 1.94 3.96
N LYS A 288 13.52 0.67 4.04
CA LYS A 288 12.66 -0.48 3.71
C LYS A 288 12.72 -1.49 4.85
N ALA A 289 11.59 -1.76 5.49
CA ALA A 289 11.41 -2.92 6.35
C ALA A 289 10.90 -4.08 5.50
N GLU A 290 11.69 -5.15 5.39
CA GLU A 290 11.40 -6.31 4.54
C GLU A 290 11.38 -7.59 5.37
N GLY A 291 10.31 -8.36 5.21
CA GLY A 291 10.14 -9.69 5.81
C GLY A 291 9.97 -10.74 4.73
N SER A 292 10.64 -11.88 4.85
CA SER A 292 10.51 -12.99 3.91
C SER A 292 10.27 -14.33 4.58
N ILE A 293 9.47 -15.12 3.86
CA ILE A 293 8.73 -16.28 4.28
C ILE A 293 9.02 -17.51 3.40
N ASN A 294 9.12 -18.72 3.96
CA ASN A 294 9.32 -20.06 3.39
C ASN A 294 8.53 -20.99 4.32
N ILE A 295 7.23 -20.89 4.13
CA ILE A 295 6.20 -21.64 4.84
C ILE A 295 6.43 -23.13 4.68
N ASN A 296 6.74 -23.58 3.47
CA ASN A 296 6.90 -25.00 3.17
C ASN A 296 8.06 -25.61 3.98
N GLY A 297 9.20 -24.90 4.04
CA GLY A 297 10.32 -25.30 4.90
C GLY A 297 9.93 -25.40 6.38
N MET A 298 9.26 -24.37 6.90
CA MET A 298 8.81 -24.35 8.30
C MET A 298 7.81 -25.47 8.62
N LEU A 299 6.80 -25.68 7.77
CA LEU A 299 5.80 -26.73 7.96
C LEU A 299 6.40 -28.13 7.91
N ASN A 300 7.36 -28.36 7.01
CA ASN A 300 8.09 -29.63 6.95
C ASN A 300 8.88 -29.87 8.24
N ASP A 301 9.56 -28.84 8.76
CA ASP A 301 10.27 -28.94 10.04
C ASP A 301 9.31 -29.21 11.22
N MET A 302 8.15 -28.55 11.25
CA MET A 302 7.11 -28.80 12.28
C MET A 302 6.60 -30.24 12.23
N LYS A 303 6.26 -30.75 11.02
CA LYS A 303 5.79 -32.12 10.79
C LYS A 303 6.83 -33.17 11.23
N ASN A 304 8.11 -32.90 10.97
CA ASN A 304 9.19 -33.84 11.25
C ASN A 304 9.68 -33.83 12.71
N ASN A 305 9.48 -32.72 13.44
CA ASN A 305 10.04 -32.53 14.79
C ASN A 305 8.98 -32.47 15.91
N GLU A 306 7.70 -32.79 15.63
CA GLU A 306 6.57 -32.65 16.57
C GLU A 306 6.49 -31.26 17.26
N THR A 307 7.10 -30.24 16.65
CA THR A 307 7.26 -28.92 17.24
C THR A 307 6.01 -28.11 16.93
N MET A 308 5.00 -28.21 17.79
CA MET A 308 3.80 -27.39 17.71
C MET A 308 4.03 -26.08 18.47
N ILE A 309 4.22 -24.96 17.76
CA ILE A 309 4.10 -23.62 18.35
C ILE A 309 2.61 -23.32 18.58
N THR A 310 1.95 -24.06 19.48
CA THR A 310 0.51 -23.88 19.77
C THR A 310 0.26 -23.27 21.15
N LYS A 311 1.31 -22.97 21.91
CA LYS A 311 1.20 -22.36 23.24
C LYS A 311 2.08 -21.13 23.34
N LEU A 312 1.53 -20.07 23.93
CA LEU A 312 2.23 -18.82 24.27
C LEU A 312 3.35 -19.04 25.29
N TYR A 313 3.25 -20.11 26.09
CA TYR A 313 4.25 -20.50 27.08
C TYR A 313 4.58 -21.99 26.93
N VAL A 314 5.87 -22.29 26.80
CA VAL A 314 6.41 -23.63 26.61
C VAL A 314 7.60 -23.86 27.55
N ASP A 315 8.08 -25.10 27.65
CA ASP A 315 9.35 -25.38 28.31
C ASP A 315 10.55 -24.80 27.51
N GLU A 316 11.70 -24.66 28.16
CA GLU A 316 12.92 -24.10 27.57
C GLU A 316 13.35 -24.83 26.28
N GLU A 317 13.17 -26.15 26.21
CA GLU A 317 13.54 -26.95 25.05
C GLU A 317 12.66 -26.60 23.83
N GLN A 318 11.34 -26.49 24.05
CA GLN A 318 10.39 -26.10 23.03
C GLN A 318 10.58 -24.64 22.58
N ALA A 319 10.88 -23.72 23.51
CA ALA A 319 11.20 -22.34 23.17
C ALA A 319 12.46 -22.27 22.29
N ASN A 320 13.53 -22.96 22.67
CA ASN A 320 14.77 -23.01 21.88
C ASN A 320 14.57 -23.62 20.47
N LYS A 321 13.73 -24.67 20.36
CA LYS A 321 13.34 -25.23 19.04
C LYS A 321 12.55 -24.23 18.22
N GLY A 322 11.58 -23.54 18.83
CA GLY A 322 10.81 -22.47 18.19
C GLY A 322 11.71 -21.35 17.69
N THR A 323 12.61 -20.84 18.53
CA THR A 323 13.62 -19.83 18.19
C THR A 323 14.51 -20.28 17.03
N SER A 324 14.99 -21.53 17.05
CA SER A 324 15.83 -22.08 15.98
C SER A 324 15.07 -22.18 14.66
N MET A 325 13.82 -22.63 14.71
CA MET A 325 12.95 -22.69 13.53
C MET A 325 12.67 -21.29 12.99
N LEU A 326 12.35 -20.32 13.85
CA LEU A 326 12.15 -18.93 13.44
C LEU A 326 13.41 -18.36 12.80
N ASN A 327 14.60 -18.52 13.38
CA ASN A 327 15.85 -18.07 12.74
C ASN A 327 16.21 -18.86 11.47
N ASN A 328 15.74 -20.10 11.32
CA ASN A 328 15.98 -20.93 10.14
C ASN A 328 15.06 -20.63 8.98
N TYR A 329 13.91 -20.07 9.28
CA TYR A 329 12.95 -19.74 8.29
C TYR A 329 12.81 -18.21 8.25
N VAL A 330 12.30 -17.53 9.26
CA VAL A 330 12.05 -16.09 9.21
C VAL A 330 13.28 -15.23 8.90
N ASN A 331 13.17 -14.37 7.88
CA ASN A 331 14.06 -13.23 7.72
C ASN A 331 13.25 -11.95 7.88
N LEU A 332 13.76 -11.04 8.70
CA LEU A 332 13.26 -9.68 8.82
C LEU A 332 14.48 -8.76 8.86
N ALA A 333 14.47 -7.72 8.03
CA ALA A 333 15.58 -6.79 7.94
C ALA A 333 15.07 -5.38 7.65
N VAL A 334 15.78 -4.38 8.18
CA VAL A 334 15.68 -3.00 7.71
C VAL A 334 16.83 -2.77 6.74
N LYS A 335 16.52 -2.24 5.57
CA LYS A 335 17.45 -2.03 4.46
C LYS A 335 17.31 -0.61 3.90
N TYR A 336 18.33 -0.16 3.18
CA TYR A 336 18.17 0.97 2.27
C TYR A 336 17.37 0.55 1.03
N TYR A 337 16.38 1.34 0.63
CA TYR A 337 15.47 1.03 -0.46
C TYR A 337 16.18 1.04 -1.82
N ASP A 338 17.10 1.98 -2.03
CA ASP A 338 17.82 2.18 -3.30
C ASP A 338 18.94 1.15 -3.57
N SER A 339 19.68 0.79 -2.53
CA SER A 339 20.88 -0.03 -2.58
C SER A 339 20.64 -1.47 -2.12
N ASN A 340 19.56 -1.70 -1.37
CA ASN A 340 19.24 -2.95 -0.71
C ASN A 340 20.27 -3.39 0.36
N ASP A 341 21.16 -2.49 0.77
CA ASP A 341 22.11 -2.73 1.86
C ASP A 341 21.37 -2.85 3.20
N ILE A 342 21.77 -3.82 4.01
CA ILE A 342 21.15 -4.09 5.32
C ILE A 342 21.64 -3.07 6.34
N ILE A 343 20.70 -2.47 7.05
CA ILE A 343 20.93 -1.63 8.22
C ILE A 343 20.99 -2.50 9.48
N CYS A 344 19.91 -3.25 9.74
CA CYS A 344 19.83 -4.20 10.84
C CYS A 344 18.97 -5.41 10.48
N LYS A 345 19.22 -6.54 11.14
CA LYS A 345 18.52 -7.82 10.93
C LYS A 345 17.88 -8.31 12.21
N CYS A 346 16.68 -8.86 12.09
CA CYS A 346 16.01 -9.54 13.18
C CYS A 346 16.75 -10.82 13.53
N LYS A 347 16.83 -11.08 14.83
CA LYS A 347 17.26 -12.35 15.39
C LYS A 347 16.31 -12.75 16.50
N PHE A 348 15.79 -13.95 16.41
CA PHE A 348 14.95 -14.54 17.43
C PHE A 348 15.82 -15.11 18.56
N PHE A 349 15.34 -14.99 19.79
CA PHE A 349 15.95 -15.58 20.97
C PHE A 349 14.87 -16.09 21.93
N THR A 350 15.27 -16.98 22.85
CA THR A 350 14.40 -17.45 23.92
C THR A 350 14.52 -16.50 25.11
N ASP A 351 13.40 -15.95 25.56
CA ASP A 351 13.32 -15.11 26.76
C ASP A 351 12.77 -15.90 27.95
N GLU A 352 13.24 -15.56 29.15
CA GLU A 352 12.90 -16.22 30.41
C GLU A 352 12.18 -15.22 31.33
N GLU A 353 10.91 -15.51 31.63
CA GLU A 353 10.11 -14.71 32.56
C GLU A 353 9.76 -15.52 33.81
N TYR A 354 10.10 -14.99 34.99
CA TYR A 354 9.70 -15.59 36.27
C TYR A 354 8.43 -14.92 36.78
N ASP A 355 7.34 -15.69 36.89
CA ASP A 355 6.11 -15.22 37.52
C ASP A 355 6.13 -15.50 39.02
N GLU A 356 6.28 -14.43 39.81
CA GLU A 356 6.29 -14.49 41.27
C GLU A 356 4.97 -15.03 41.87
N TRP A 357 3.82 -14.89 41.17
CA TRP A 357 2.52 -15.34 41.68
C TRP A 357 2.31 -16.84 41.51
N SER A 358 2.79 -17.40 40.41
CA SER A 358 2.70 -18.84 40.12
C SER A 358 3.97 -19.61 40.50
N GLU A 359 5.00 -18.92 40.98
CA GLU A 359 6.35 -19.45 41.26
C GLU A 359 6.90 -20.27 40.08
N THR A 360 6.53 -19.90 38.86
CA THR A 360 6.82 -20.66 37.63
C THR A 360 7.64 -19.80 36.67
N THR A 361 8.68 -20.40 36.11
CA THR A 361 9.43 -19.82 34.99
C THR A 361 8.74 -20.18 33.68
N TYR A 362 8.50 -19.17 32.86
CA TYR A 362 7.94 -19.29 31.53
C TYR A 362 9.01 -18.93 30.48
N TYR A 363 9.03 -19.71 29.40
CA TYR A 363 9.89 -19.41 28.26
C TYR A 363 9.03 -19.01 27.07
N SER A 364 9.45 -17.95 26.39
CA SER A 364 8.82 -17.43 25.19
C SER A 364 9.85 -17.16 24.09
N ASN A 365 9.39 -17.02 22.85
CA ASN A 365 10.24 -16.56 21.75
C ASN A 365 10.08 -15.05 21.64
N ASP A 366 11.20 -14.34 21.65
CA ASP A 366 11.26 -12.90 21.44
C ASP A 366 12.22 -12.56 20.29
N MET A 367 12.23 -11.30 19.86
CA MET A 367 13.01 -10.83 18.73
C MET A 367 13.76 -9.53 19.04
N ALA A 368 14.97 -9.41 18.51
CA ALA A 368 15.75 -8.17 18.53
C ALA A 368 16.28 -7.86 17.13
N MET A 369 16.33 -6.56 16.79
CA MET A 369 17.03 -6.10 15.59
C MET A 369 18.50 -5.85 15.95
N GLU A 370 19.42 -6.50 15.25
CA GLU A 370 20.87 -6.41 15.45
C GLU A 370 21.54 -5.70 14.26
N PHE A 371 22.41 -4.73 14.54
CA PHE A 371 23.29 -4.09 13.56
C PHE A 371 24.48 -4.99 13.20
N ALA A 372 25.25 -4.60 12.18
CA ALA A 372 26.44 -5.33 11.75
C ALA A 372 27.49 -5.53 12.86
N ASP A 373 27.58 -4.59 13.81
CA ASP A 373 28.50 -4.62 14.95
C ASP A 373 27.98 -5.45 16.14
N GLY A 374 26.78 -6.04 16.03
CA GLY A 374 26.12 -6.82 17.07
C GLY A 374 25.41 -5.99 18.14
N SER A 375 25.42 -4.66 18.04
CA SER A 375 24.57 -3.81 18.88
C SER A 375 23.08 -4.01 18.51
N LYS A 376 22.21 -3.84 19.50
CA LYS A 376 20.76 -4.02 19.33
C LYS A 376 20.07 -2.67 19.17
N VAL A 377 19.01 -2.63 18.37
CA VAL A 377 18.07 -1.50 18.36
C VAL A 377 17.35 -1.49 19.71
N ASP A 378 17.49 -0.41 20.46
CA ASP A 378 16.84 -0.20 21.75
C ASP A 378 16.30 1.24 21.86
N ASP A 379 15.72 1.59 23.01
CA ASP A 379 15.18 2.93 23.26
C ASP A 379 16.20 4.07 23.05
N SER A 380 17.50 3.80 23.21
CA SER A 380 18.54 4.82 23.00
C SER A 380 18.71 5.17 21.52
N PHE A 381 18.38 4.22 20.62
CA PHE A 381 18.35 4.47 19.18
C PHE A 381 17.34 5.57 18.84
N PHE A 382 16.17 5.61 19.48
CA PHE A 382 15.14 6.63 19.24
C PHE A 382 15.20 7.82 20.21
N GLY A 383 15.91 7.71 21.33
CA GLY A 383 15.82 8.65 22.45
C GLY A 383 16.41 10.06 22.24
N LYS A 384 17.11 10.34 21.12
CA LYS A 384 17.71 11.66 20.81
C LYS A 384 17.78 11.87 19.30
N GLY A 385 17.47 13.04 18.74
CA GLY A 385 17.61 13.28 17.29
C GLY A 385 16.49 12.68 16.43
N PHE A 386 15.27 12.67 16.96
CA PHE A 386 14.04 12.53 16.16
C PHE A 386 13.08 13.68 16.46
N THR A 387 13.55 14.70 17.19
CA THR A 387 12.69 15.79 17.66
C THR A 387 12.12 16.56 16.49
N ASP A 388 12.95 16.86 15.48
CA ASP A 388 12.51 17.61 14.31
C ASP A 388 11.54 16.76 13.48
N PHE A 389 11.86 15.48 13.24
CA PHE A 389 10.93 14.54 12.60
C PHE A 389 9.57 14.43 13.33
N ILE A 390 9.58 14.27 14.65
CA ILE A 390 8.35 14.17 15.45
C ILE A 390 7.54 15.47 15.36
N ASN A 391 8.20 16.63 15.41
CA ASN A 391 7.53 17.91 15.25
C ASN A 391 6.90 18.02 13.86
N ASP A 392 7.60 17.65 12.79
CA ASP A 392 7.08 17.69 11.42
C ASP A 392 5.88 16.74 11.24
N VAL A 393 5.90 15.54 11.85
CA VAL A 393 4.75 14.61 11.84
C VAL A 393 3.56 15.21 12.58
N ASN A 394 3.80 15.84 13.74
CA ASN A 394 2.75 16.51 14.50
C ASN A 394 2.18 17.71 13.74
N GLU A 395 3.01 18.52 13.09
CA GLU A 395 2.57 19.64 12.25
C GLU A 395 1.74 19.14 11.05
N LEU A 396 2.13 18.04 10.42
CA LEU A 396 1.35 17.40 9.36
C LEU A 396 -0.03 16.96 9.87
N VAL A 397 -0.10 16.31 11.03
CA VAL A 397 -1.38 15.88 11.60
C VAL A 397 -2.23 17.04 12.08
N ASP A 398 -1.63 18.07 12.67
CA ASP A 398 -2.33 19.30 13.03
C ASP A 398 -2.90 19.99 11.78
N SER A 399 -2.15 20.02 10.68
CA SER A 399 -2.62 20.53 9.39
C SER A 399 -3.81 19.73 8.88
N ILE A 400 -3.76 18.40 8.96
CA ILE A 400 -4.88 17.52 8.62
C ILE A 400 -6.10 17.82 9.52
N ASN A 401 -5.93 17.83 10.84
CA ASN A 401 -7.01 18.10 11.79
C ASN A 401 -7.68 19.45 11.55
N ASN A 402 -6.88 20.51 11.33
CA ASN A 402 -7.40 21.86 11.09
C ASN A 402 -8.12 21.99 9.74
N ASN A 403 -7.64 21.31 8.69
CA ASN A 403 -8.24 21.40 7.36
C ASN A 403 -9.50 20.54 7.22
N TYR A 404 -9.65 19.47 8.00
CA TYR A 404 -10.75 18.51 7.84
C TYR A 404 -11.67 18.35 9.06
N GLU A 405 -11.53 19.19 10.09
CA GLU A 405 -12.28 19.08 11.35
C GLU A 405 -12.20 17.67 11.97
N THR A 406 -11.05 16.99 11.81
CA THR A 406 -10.77 15.68 12.42
C THR A 406 -10.03 15.83 13.74
N ASP A 407 -10.05 14.77 14.56
CA ASP A 407 -9.39 14.71 15.88
C ASP A 407 -8.39 13.53 15.89
N LEU A 408 -7.45 13.54 14.94
CA LEU A 408 -6.36 12.57 14.88
C LEU A 408 -5.30 12.96 15.90
N ASP A 409 -5.08 12.13 16.92
CA ASP A 409 -4.05 12.39 17.93
C ASP A 409 -2.83 11.48 17.69
N ILE A 410 -1.64 12.06 17.80
CA ILE A 410 -0.38 11.32 17.76
C ILE A 410 0.18 11.27 19.20
N ASP A 411 -0.19 10.22 19.93
CA ASP A 411 0.21 10.04 21.35
C ASP A 411 1.56 9.32 21.56
#